data_AF-A0A1F2T9X2-F1
#
_entry.id   AF-A0A1F2T9X2-F1
#
_cell.length_a   1.000
_cell.length_b   1.000
_cell.length_c   1.000
_cell.angle_alpha   90.00
_cell.angle_beta   90.00
_cell.angle_gamma   90.00
#
_symmetry.space_group_name_H-M   'P 1'
#
loop_
_entity.id
_entity.type
_entity.pdbx_description
1 polymer ?
#
loop_
_entity_poly.entity_id
_entity_poly.type
_entity_poly.pdbx_seq_one_letter_code
_entity_poly.pdbx_strand_id
1 'polypeptide(L)'
;MAEARFVRRFGAAERLQHAVLFVSFLGLAATGLPLFFSDAVWARPMARLFGGFGVTGTLHRIFASLLVGVFLAHVAWIFTRLARGDRGLLWGPTSLVPQPRDLVDLFHHFRWFLWRGPKPAFGRYTYWEKFDYWAVFWGMVIIGGSGLMLWFPELFARFVPGWVFNVALLVHGEEALLAVGFIVTIHFFNSHMRPHKYPMDLVMFTGVVREDEYAVERPLEYARLRDEAALDSRLAPSPDPRFVRRARAGGAVAVAIRLTLFLLIVVASFTR
;
A
#
# COMPACT_ATOMS: atom_id res chain seq x y z
N MET A 1 7.02 36.00 9.42
CA MET A 1 7.22 34.77 8.63
C MET A 1 5.91 34.52 7.89
N ALA A 2 5.93 34.30 6.57
CA ALA A 2 4.71 33.98 5.83
C ALA A 2 4.07 32.72 6.43
N GLU A 3 2.74 32.71 6.56
CA GLU A 3 1.99 31.58 7.09
C GLU A 3 2.27 30.33 6.25
N ALA A 4 2.50 29.19 6.90
CA ALA A 4 2.82 27.95 6.18
C ALA A 4 1.61 27.51 5.35
N ARG A 5 1.75 27.57 4.02
CA ARG A 5 0.74 27.09 3.07
C ARG A 5 0.79 25.58 2.94
N PHE A 6 -0.37 24.96 2.76
CA PHE A 6 -0.51 23.51 2.55
C PHE A 6 -1.21 23.23 1.22
N VAL A 7 -0.75 22.17 0.55
CA VAL A 7 -1.28 21.69 -0.72
C VAL A 7 -1.97 20.35 -0.50
N ARG A 8 -3.19 20.20 -1.03
CA ARG A 8 -3.94 18.94 -1.02
C ARG A 8 -3.35 17.96 -2.03
N ARG A 9 -2.66 16.94 -1.52
CA ARG A 9 -2.10 15.85 -2.33
C ARG A 9 -3.12 14.72 -2.57
N PHE A 10 -3.87 14.34 -1.54
CA PHE A 10 -4.86 13.24 -1.60
C PHE A 10 -6.24 13.66 -1.10
N GLY A 11 -7.28 13.19 -1.79
CA GLY A 11 -8.68 13.40 -1.45
C GLY A 11 -9.18 12.50 -0.32
N ALA A 12 -10.39 12.74 0.18
CA ALA A 12 -10.99 11.93 1.24
C ALA A 12 -11.21 10.47 0.81
N ALA A 13 -11.68 10.23 -0.42
CA ALA A 13 -11.92 8.89 -0.94
C ALA A 13 -10.64 8.05 -1.02
N GLU A 14 -9.56 8.60 -1.59
CA GLU A 14 -8.26 7.92 -1.71
C GLU A 14 -7.70 7.54 -0.33
N ARG A 15 -7.81 8.44 0.66
CA ARG A 15 -7.38 8.17 2.04
C ARG A 15 -8.25 7.12 2.72
N LEU A 16 -9.56 7.14 2.50
CA LEU A 16 -10.46 6.12 3.05
C LEU A 16 -10.15 4.75 2.47
N GLN A 17 -9.98 4.64 1.14
CA GLN A 17 -9.58 3.40 0.50
C GLN A 17 -8.25 2.90 1.05
N HIS A 18 -7.26 3.77 1.19
CA HIS A 18 -5.98 3.41 1.79
C HIS A 18 -6.13 2.96 3.25
N ALA A 19 -6.96 3.62 4.07
CA ALA A 19 -7.18 3.22 5.45
C ALA A 19 -7.83 1.84 5.55
N VAL A 20 -8.85 1.54 4.72
CA VAL A 20 -9.49 0.22 4.67
C VAL A 20 -8.51 -0.84 4.18
N LEU A 21 -7.74 -0.55 3.13
CA LEU A 21 -6.68 -1.44 2.62
C LEU A 21 -5.65 -1.72 3.71
N PHE A 22 -5.16 -0.69 4.38
CA PHE A 22 -4.16 -0.80 5.44
C PHE A 22 -4.65 -1.65 6.62
N VAL A 23 -5.86 -1.41 7.11
CA VAL A 23 -6.44 -2.16 8.23
C VAL A 23 -6.71 -3.62 7.85
N SER A 24 -7.32 -3.85 6.67
CA SER A 24 -7.61 -5.20 6.20
C SER A 24 -6.34 -6.01 5.93
N PHE A 25 -5.32 -5.41 5.31
CA PHE A 25 -4.03 -6.04 5.09
C PHE A 25 -3.33 -6.43 6.40
N LEU A 26 -3.28 -5.51 7.38
CA LEU A 26 -2.66 -5.80 8.66
C LEU A 26 -3.41 -6.90 9.43
N GLY A 27 -4.74 -6.89 9.38
CA GLY A 27 -5.59 -7.95 9.95
C GLY A 27 -5.40 -9.30 9.25
N LEU A 28 -5.29 -9.32 7.92
CA LEU A 28 -4.98 -10.52 7.14
C LEU A 28 -3.61 -11.10 7.48
N ALA A 29 -2.58 -10.26 7.60
CA ALA A 29 -1.25 -10.70 8.01
C ALA A 29 -1.28 -11.27 9.45
N ALA A 30 -1.91 -10.55 10.38
CA ALA A 30 -2.00 -10.96 11.78
C ALA A 30 -2.77 -12.29 11.97
N THR A 31 -3.78 -12.55 11.14
CA THR A 31 -4.59 -13.79 11.23
C THR A 31 -4.06 -14.91 10.35
N GLY A 32 -3.49 -14.59 9.18
CA GLY A 32 -3.00 -15.56 8.20
C GLY A 32 -1.69 -16.22 8.62
N LEU A 33 -0.77 -15.45 9.24
CA LEU A 33 0.51 -15.98 9.69
C LEU A 33 0.39 -17.14 10.69
N PRO A 34 -0.39 -17.07 11.78
CA PRO A 34 -0.55 -18.22 12.67
C PRO A 34 -1.28 -19.41 12.00
N LEU A 35 -2.13 -19.17 10.99
CA LEU A 35 -2.76 -20.27 10.24
C LEU A 35 -1.76 -20.98 9.33
N PHE A 36 -0.91 -20.21 8.65
CA PHE A 36 0.14 -20.74 7.76
C PHE A 36 1.29 -21.39 8.55
N PHE A 37 1.71 -20.76 9.63
CA PHE A 37 2.75 -21.22 10.56
C PHE A 37 2.21 -22.02 11.74
N SER A 38 1.16 -22.83 11.55
CA SER A 38 0.42 -23.48 12.65
C SER A 38 1.23 -24.38 13.59
N ASP A 39 2.37 -24.87 13.11
CA ASP A 39 3.38 -25.67 13.81
C ASP A 39 4.41 -24.82 14.59
N ALA A 40 4.57 -23.54 14.27
CA ALA A 40 5.51 -22.65 14.93
C ALA A 40 5.10 -22.39 16.40
N VAL A 41 6.10 -22.31 17.28
CA VAL A 41 5.91 -22.16 18.74
C VAL A 41 5.09 -20.92 19.12
N TRP A 42 5.16 -19.86 18.32
CA TRP A 42 4.44 -18.61 18.53
C TRP A 42 3.02 -18.61 17.95
N ALA A 43 2.70 -19.51 17.02
CA ALA A 43 1.42 -19.50 16.31
C ALA A 43 0.25 -19.87 17.22
N ARG A 44 0.42 -20.86 18.11
CA ARG A 44 -0.61 -21.24 19.08
C ARG A 44 -0.93 -20.10 20.08
N PRO A 45 0.05 -19.46 20.76
CA PRO A 45 -0.21 -18.28 21.58
C PRO A 45 -0.92 -17.15 20.82
N MET A 46 -0.50 -16.86 19.59
CA MET A 46 -1.09 -15.82 18.76
C MET A 46 -2.54 -16.16 18.37
N ALA A 47 -2.81 -17.39 17.96
CA ALA A 47 -4.16 -17.84 17.67
C ALA A 47 -5.05 -17.77 18.92
N ARG A 48 -4.55 -18.13 20.12
CA ARG A 48 -5.29 -17.99 21.38
C ARG A 48 -5.66 -16.55 21.71
N LEU A 49 -4.79 -15.58 21.41
CA LEU A 49 -5.12 -14.15 21.56
C LEU A 49 -6.36 -13.75 20.75
N PHE A 50 -6.58 -14.39 19.60
CA PHE A 50 -7.77 -14.19 18.76
C PHE A 50 -8.96 -15.10 19.12
N GLY A 51 -8.85 -15.99 20.12
CA GLY A 51 -9.89 -16.97 20.46
C GLY A 51 -9.69 -18.37 19.87
N GLY A 52 -8.48 -18.69 19.41
CA GLY A 52 -8.09 -19.98 18.83
C GLY A 52 -8.10 -19.98 17.29
N PHE A 53 -7.61 -21.07 16.70
CA PHE A 53 -7.47 -21.18 15.23
C PHE A 53 -8.79 -21.04 14.48
N GLY A 54 -9.89 -21.57 15.01
CA GLY A 54 -11.21 -21.44 14.39
C GLY A 54 -11.66 -19.98 14.28
N VAL A 55 -11.52 -19.20 15.36
CA VAL A 55 -11.85 -17.76 15.37
C VAL A 55 -10.87 -16.99 14.49
N THR A 56 -9.58 -17.34 14.53
CA THR A 56 -8.54 -16.73 13.68
C THR A 56 -8.88 -16.88 12.20
N GLY A 57 -9.30 -18.08 11.77
CA GLY A 57 -9.76 -18.31 10.40
C GLY A 57 -10.99 -17.49 10.02
N THR A 58 -11.93 -17.30 10.94
CA THR A 58 -13.11 -16.44 10.72
C THR A 58 -12.72 -14.97 10.61
N LEU A 59 -11.84 -14.46 11.48
CA LEU A 59 -11.32 -13.10 11.38
C LEU A 59 -10.56 -12.88 10.07
N HIS A 60 -9.75 -13.86 9.64
CA HIS A 60 -9.04 -13.81 8.37
C HIS A 60 -10.00 -13.59 7.20
N ARG A 61 -11.09 -14.36 7.16
CA ARG A 61 -12.16 -14.22 6.16
C ARG A 61 -12.88 -12.87 6.23
N ILE A 62 -13.11 -12.32 7.41
CA ILE A 62 -13.71 -10.98 7.57
C ILE A 62 -12.79 -9.92 6.97
N PHE A 63 -11.49 -9.95 7.29
CA PHE A 63 -10.53 -9.01 6.71
C PHE A 63 -10.35 -9.23 5.19
N ALA A 64 -10.44 -10.48 4.71
CA ALA A 64 -10.43 -10.81 3.29
C ALA A 64 -11.62 -10.15 2.57
N SER A 65 -12.83 -10.26 3.13
CA SER A 65 -14.02 -9.59 2.57
C SER A 65 -13.85 -8.07 2.51
N LEU A 66 -13.26 -7.44 3.53
CA LEU A 66 -12.97 -6.00 3.52
C LEU A 66 -11.95 -5.64 2.43
N LEU A 67 -10.88 -6.42 2.29
CA LEU A 67 -9.83 -6.21 1.30
C LEU A 67 -10.39 -6.36 -0.13
N VAL A 68 -11.15 -7.43 -0.38
CA VAL A 68 -11.84 -7.65 -1.66
C VAL A 68 -12.83 -6.52 -1.94
N GLY A 69 -13.61 -6.10 -0.94
CA GLY A 69 -14.57 -5.01 -1.07
C GLY A 69 -13.91 -3.69 -1.49
N VAL A 70 -12.81 -3.28 -0.84
CA VAL A 70 -12.10 -2.05 -1.21
C VAL A 70 -11.40 -2.17 -2.56
N PHE A 71 -10.90 -3.37 -2.92
CA PHE A 71 -10.33 -3.63 -4.24
C PHE A 71 -11.37 -3.46 -5.35
N LEU A 72 -12.53 -4.09 -5.21
CA LEU A 72 -13.62 -4.00 -6.18
C LEU A 72 -14.14 -2.56 -6.29
N ALA A 73 -14.27 -1.85 -5.18
CA ALA A 73 -14.63 -0.43 -5.17
C ALA A 73 -13.60 0.42 -5.92
N HIS A 74 -12.30 0.14 -5.73
CA HIS A 74 -11.21 0.83 -6.45
C HIS A 74 -11.25 0.56 -7.95
N VAL A 75 -11.40 -0.70 -8.34
CA VAL A 75 -11.51 -1.11 -9.75
C VAL A 75 -12.73 -0.47 -10.40
N ALA A 76 -13.90 -0.48 -9.74
CA ALA A 76 -15.10 0.19 -10.23
C ALA A 76 -14.91 1.72 -10.36
N TRP A 77 -14.19 2.35 -9.41
CA TRP A 77 -13.85 3.77 -9.51
C TRP A 77 -12.96 4.08 -10.72
N ILE A 78 -11.97 3.22 -11.02
CA ILE A 78 -11.16 3.36 -12.24
C ILE A 78 -12.03 3.23 -13.49
N PHE A 79 -12.83 2.16 -13.60
CA PHE A 79 -13.67 1.93 -14.78
C PHE A 79 -14.68 3.04 -15.02
N THR A 80 -15.33 3.54 -13.96
CA THR A 80 -16.29 4.65 -14.09
C THR A 80 -15.63 5.94 -14.57
N ARG A 81 -14.39 6.25 -14.14
CA ARG A 81 -13.64 7.40 -14.67
C ARG A 81 -13.22 7.20 -16.12
N LEU A 82 -12.76 6.01 -16.49
CA LEU A 82 -12.42 5.70 -17.88
C LEU A 82 -13.63 5.79 -18.81
N ALA A 83 -14.79 5.27 -18.37
CA ALA A 83 -16.05 5.37 -19.11
C ALA A 83 -16.52 6.82 -19.29
N ARG A 84 -16.16 7.73 -18.38
CA ARG A 84 -16.40 9.19 -18.47
C ARG A 84 -15.35 9.92 -19.31
N GLY A 85 -14.45 9.21 -19.98
CA GLY A 85 -13.47 9.78 -20.90
C GLY A 85 -12.16 10.25 -20.26
N ASP A 86 -11.91 9.94 -18.98
CA ASP A 86 -10.70 10.33 -18.28
C ASP A 86 -9.49 9.45 -18.66
N ARG A 87 -8.99 9.67 -19.87
CA ARG A 87 -7.81 8.97 -20.40
C ARG A 87 -6.52 9.32 -19.65
N GLY A 88 -6.52 10.41 -18.88
CA GLY A 88 -5.39 10.84 -18.05
C GLY A 88 -5.02 9.86 -16.94
N LEU A 89 -5.93 8.95 -16.58
CA LEU A 89 -5.65 7.82 -15.69
C LEU A 89 -4.69 6.79 -16.31
N LEU A 90 -4.79 6.56 -17.61
CA LEU A 90 -3.94 5.60 -18.33
C LEU A 90 -2.66 6.25 -18.85
N TRP A 91 -2.77 7.49 -19.31
CA TRP A 91 -1.66 8.21 -19.91
C TRP A 91 -1.76 9.70 -19.58
N GLY A 92 -1.02 10.13 -18.56
CA GLY A 92 -1.08 11.51 -18.09
C GLY A 92 -0.27 11.78 -16.83
N PRO A 93 -0.19 13.05 -16.40
CA PRO A 93 0.60 13.47 -15.23
C PRO A 93 0.05 12.90 -13.91
N THR A 94 -1.21 12.44 -13.90
CA THR A 94 -1.86 11.81 -12.75
C THR A 94 -1.96 10.29 -12.86
N SER A 95 -1.37 9.69 -13.89
CA SER A 95 -1.46 8.25 -14.13
C SER A 95 -0.58 7.46 -13.16
N LEU A 96 -1.12 6.35 -12.66
CA LEU A 96 -0.38 5.32 -11.93
C LEU A 96 0.11 4.19 -12.87
N VAL A 97 -0.25 4.21 -14.15
CA VAL A 97 0.26 3.26 -15.14
C VAL A 97 1.72 3.60 -15.45
N PRO A 98 2.65 2.63 -15.41
CA PRO A 98 4.03 2.82 -15.84
C PRO A 98 4.11 3.36 -17.27
N GLN A 99 4.97 4.33 -17.45
CA GLN A 99 5.21 5.10 -18.66
C GLN A 99 6.69 4.92 -19.06
N PRO A 100 7.06 5.08 -20.34
CA PRO A 100 8.46 5.03 -20.76
C PRO A 100 9.36 6.01 -19.98
N ARG A 101 8.81 7.16 -19.59
CA ARG A 101 9.48 8.14 -18.73
C ARG A 101 9.92 7.55 -17.38
N ASP A 102 9.17 6.61 -16.80
CA ASP A 102 9.51 6.02 -15.51
C ASP A 102 10.84 5.24 -15.58
N LEU A 103 11.17 4.64 -16.74
CA LEU A 103 12.47 4.00 -16.98
C LEU A 103 13.61 5.03 -17.10
N VAL A 104 13.32 6.17 -17.74
CA VAL A 104 14.26 7.29 -17.84
C VAL A 104 14.54 7.88 -16.45
N ASP A 105 13.48 8.09 -15.66
CA ASP A 105 13.58 8.57 -14.28
C ASP A 105 14.35 7.58 -13.40
N LEU A 106 14.11 6.26 -13.53
CA LEU A 106 14.88 5.21 -12.85
C LEU A 106 16.37 5.27 -13.21
N PHE A 107 16.70 5.37 -14.49
CA PHE A 107 18.08 5.47 -14.97
C PHE A 107 18.77 6.74 -14.44
N HIS A 108 18.11 7.89 -14.50
CA HIS A 108 18.65 9.13 -13.93
C HIS A 108 18.82 9.03 -12.41
N HIS A 109 17.92 8.34 -11.72
CA HIS A 109 18.04 8.14 -10.28
C HIS A 109 19.26 7.29 -9.93
N PHE A 110 19.54 6.22 -10.68
CA PHE A 110 20.78 5.44 -10.55
C PHE A 110 22.03 6.28 -10.84
N ARG A 111 22.02 7.08 -11.91
CA ARG A 111 23.14 7.98 -12.22
C ARG A 111 23.40 8.96 -11.08
N TRP A 112 22.34 9.53 -10.51
CA TRP A 112 22.45 10.43 -9.36
C TRP A 112 23.05 9.73 -8.14
N PHE A 113 22.63 8.50 -7.82
CA PHE A 113 23.23 7.73 -6.73
C PHE A 113 24.72 7.44 -6.94
N LEU A 114 25.15 7.33 -8.20
CA LEU A 114 26.57 7.17 -8.56
C LEU A 114 27.28 8.52 -8.74
N TRP A 115 26.67 9.64 -8.35
CA TRP A 115 27.19 11.01 -8.51
C TRP A 115 27.50 11.39 -9.97
N ARG A 116 26.86 10.74 -10.96
CA ARG A 116 27.05 10.93 -12.40
C ARG A 116 25.96 11.77 -13.06
N GLY A 117 25.21 12.55 -12.29
CA GLY A 117 24.14 13.42 -12.77
C GLY A 117 23.36 14.09 -11.65
N PRO A 118 22.51 15.08 -11.99
CA PRO A 118 21.64 15.73 -11.02
C PRO A 118 20.55 14.78 -10.53
N LYS A 119 19.97 15.09 -9.36
CA LYS A 119 18.81 14.38 -8.84
C LYS A 119 17.63 14.53 -9.83
N PRO A 120 16.96 13.43 -10.22
CA PRO A 120 15.79 13.51 -11.10
C PRO A 120 14.65 14.31 -10.46
N ALA A 121 13.93 15.06 -11.30
CA ALA A 121 12.73 15.79 -10.93
C ALA A 121 11.51 14.90 -11.17
N PHE A 122 10.67 14.73 -10.15
CA PHE A 122 9.50 13.84 -10.22
C PHE A 122 8.19 14.61 -10.34
N GLY A 123 7.20 13.96 -10.96
CA GLY A 123 5.81 14.43 -11.03
C GLY A 123 4.98 13.94 -9.84
N ARG A 124 3.66 13.84 -10.04
CA ARG A 124 2.70 13.46 -8.99
C ARG A 124 3.07 12.15 -8.30
N TYR A 125 3.43 11.16 -9.11
CA TYR A 125 3.90 9.85 -8.67
C TYR A 125 5.30 9.61 -9.21
N THR A 126 6.17 9.06 -8.37
CA THR A 126 7.49 8.58 -8.79
C THR A 126 7.38 7.20 -9.43
N TYR A 127 8.41 6.75 -10.14
CA TYR A 127 8.42 5.40 -10.72
C TYR A 127 8.24 4.31 -9.65
N TRP A 128 8.79 4.50 -8.44
CA TRP A 128 8.66 3.53 -7.35
C TRP A 128 7.28 3.57 -6.69
N GLU A 129 6.61 4.73 -6.62
CA GLU A 129 5.22 4.78 -6.15
C GLU A 129 4.27 4.05 -7.12
N LYS A 130 4.54 4.13 -8.43
CA LYS A 130 3.81 3.35 -9.44
C LYS A 130 4.12 1.85 -9.31
N PHE A 131 5.38 1.50 -9.09
CA PHE A 131 5.78 0.12 -8.84
C PHE A 131 5.09 -0.45 -7.60
N ASP A 132 5.12 0.26 -6.47
CA ASP A 132 4.41 -0.11 -5.24
C ASP A 132 2.92 -0.33 -5.51
N TYR A 133 2.27 0.60 -6.24
CA TYR A 133 0.86 0.49 -6.60
C TYR A 133 0.56 -0.79 -7.40
N TRP A 134 1.35 -1.10 -8.42
CA TRP A 134 1.13 -2.27 -9.27
C TRP A 134 1.52 -3.59 -8.61
N ALA A 135 2.56 -3.59 -7.78
CA ALA A 135 2.94 -4.74 -6.97
C ALA A 135 1.77 -5.15 -6.06
N VAL A 136 1.18 -4.18 -5.35
CA VAL A 136 0.00 -4.43 -4.51
C VAL A 136 -1.23 -4.80 -5.34
N PHE A 137 -1.50 -4.09 -6.45
CA PHE A 137 -2.67 -4.33 -7.28
C PHE A 137 -2.71 -5.77 -7.83
N TRP A 138 -1.59 -6.26 -8.39
CA TRP A 138 -1.51 -7.64 -8.88
C TRP A 138 -1.40 -8.65 -7.76
N GLY A 139 -0.68 -8.34 -6.68
CA GLY A 139 -0.62 -9.21 -5.49
C GLY A 139 -2.01 -9.48 -4.92
N MET A 140 -2.88 -8.46 -4.88
CA MET A 140 -4.29 -8.60 -4.48
C MET A 140 -5.10 -9.52 -5.40
N VAL A 141 -4.83 -9.51 -6.71
CA VAL A 141 -5.47 -10.44 -7.65
C VAL A 141 -5.01 -11.87 -7.39
N ILE A 142 -3.71 -12.09 -7.17
CA ILE A 142 -3.11 -13.42 -6.95
C ILE A 142 -3.56 -14.00 -5.60
N ILE A 143 -3.35 -13.27 -4.50
CA ILE A 143 -3.72 -13.73 -3.15
C ILE A 143 -5.23 -13.78 -2.97
N GLY A 144 -5.98 -12.84 -3.55
CA GLY A 144 -7.44 -12.80 -3.50
C GLY A 144 -8.06 -13.95 -4.30
N GLY A 145 -7.56 -14.18 -5.52
CA GLY A 145 -8.03 -15.28 -6.37
C GLY A 145 -7.75 -16.66 -5.77
N SER A 146 -6.51 -16.89 -5.33
CA SER A 146 -6.16 -18.13 -4.62
C SER A 146 -6.93 -18.29 -3.31
N GLY A 147 -7.13 -17.22 -2.55
CA GLY A 147 -7.88 -17.25 -1.29
C GLY A 147 -9.37 -17.55 -1.49
N LEU A 148 -10.00 -16.99 -2.52
CA LEU A 148 -11.39 -17.31 -2.87
C LEU A 148 -11.54 -18.77 -3.29
N MET A 149 -10.56 -19.31 -4.04
CA MET A 149 -10.54 -20.73 -4.40
C MET A 149 -10.47 -21.64 -3.16
N LEU A 150 -9.61 -21.30 -2.20
CA LEU A 150 -9.44 -22.05 -0.95
C LEU A 150 -10.64 -21.87 0.01
N TRP A 151 -11.34 -20.74 -0.07
CA TRP A 151 -12.53 -20.49 0.74
C TRP A 151 -13.76 -21.22 0.19
N PHE A 152 -13.94 -21.29 -1.13
CA PHE A 152 -15.09 -21.95 -1.77
C PHE A 152 -14.70 -23.19 -2.58
N PRO A 153 -14.03 -24.20 -1.98
CA PRO A 153 -13.42 -25.28 -2.74
C PRO A 153 -14.43 -26.11 -3.54
N GLU A 154 -15.62 -26.34 -3.00
CA GLU A 154 -16.70 -27.09 -3.67
C GLU A 154 -17.21 -26.40 -4.95
N LEU A 155 -17.17 -25.06 -4.99
CA LEU A 155 -17.53 -24.30 -6.19
C LEU A 155 -16.45 -24.46 -7.26
N PHE A 156 -15.19 -24.24 -6.89
CA PHE A 156 -14.07 -24.27 -7.83
C PHE A 156 -13.72 -25.67 -8.33
N ALA A 157 -13.95 -26.71 -7.53
CA ALA A 157 -13.72 -28.11 -7.92
C ALA A 157 -14.59 -28.57 -9.09
N ARG A 158 -15.65 -27.82 -9.43
CA ARG A 158 -16.48 -28.04 -10.63
C ARG A 158 -15.77 -27.62 -11.92
N PHE A 159 -14.75 -26.77 -11.83
CA PHE A 159 -14.08 -26.14 -12.97
C PHE A 159 -12.61 -26.55 -13.10
N VAL A 160 -11.95 -26.92 -12.00
CA VAL A 160 -10.51 -27.24 -12.00
C VAL A 160 -10.21 -28.58 -11.31
N PRO A 161 -9.18 -29.32 -11.75
CA PRO A 161 -8.76 -30.56 -11.10
C PRO A 161 -8.14 -30.32 -9.72
N GLY A 162 -8.16 -31.35 -8.87
CA GLY A 162 -7.74 -31.27 -7.46
C GLY A 162 -6.32 -30.74 -7.22
N TRP A 163 -5.37 -30.99 -8.13
CA TRP A 163 -3.99 -30.50 -7.97
C TRP A 163 -3.89 -28.97 -7.98
N VAL A 164 -4.86 -28.28 -8.59
CA VAL A 164 -4.90 -26.80 -8.63
C VAL A 164 -5.07 -26.22 -7.23
N PHE A 165 -5.74 -26.93 -6.31
CA PHE A 165 -5.87 -26.49 -4.92
C PHE A 165 -4.54 -26.54 -4.16
N ASN A 166 -3.66 -27.49 -4.48
CA ASN A 166 -2.32 -27.54 -3.92
C ASN A 166 -1.49 -26.33 -4.40
N VAL A 167 -1.62 -25.98 -5.68
CA VAL A 167 -0.98 -24.78 -6.24
C VAL A 167 -1.57 -23.52 -5.63
N ALA A 168 -2.89 -23.44 -5.46
CA ALA A 168 -3.55 -22.30 -4.82
C ALA A 168 -3.07 -22.13 -3.37
N LEU A 169 -2.92 -23.21 -2.61
CA LEU A 169 -2.40 -23.17 -1.25
C LEU A 169 -0.96 -22.64 -1.21
N LEU A 170 -0.09 -23.15 -2.09
CA LEU A 170 1.29 -22.68 -2.22
C LEU A 170 1.34 -21.20 -2.60
N VAL A 171 0.66 -20.82 -3.69
CA VAL A 171 0.63 -19.45 -4.19
C VAL A 171 0.06 -18.49 -3.15
N HIS A 172 -1.03 -18.85 -2.48
CA HIS A 172 -1.63 -18.02 -1.44
C HIS A 172 -0.66 -17.79 -0.27
N GLY A 173 0.01 -18.86 0.18
CA GLY A 173 1.00 -18.80 1.25
C GLY A 173 2.21 -17.95 0.90
N GLU A 174 2.88 -18.25 -0.22
CA GLU A 174 4.09 -17.55 -0.65
C GLU A 174 3.81 -16.09 -0.99
N GLU A 175 2.70 -15.80 -1.67
CA GLU A 175 2.29 -14.42 -1.98
C GLU A 175 1.98 -13.63 -0.69
N ALA A 176 1.42 -14.28 0.34
CA ALA A 176 1.21 -13.62 1.63
C ALA A 176 2.55 -13.20 2.28
N LEU A 177 3.56 -14.08 2.25
CA LEU A 177 4.89 -13.77 2.78
C LEU A 177 5.56 -12.66 1.98
N LEU A 178 5.51 -12.74 0.64
CA LEU A 178 6.02 -11.72 -0.25
C LEU A 178 5.35 -10.37 0.00
N ALA A 179 4.01 -10.34 0.11
CA ALA A 179 3.25 -9.12 0.33
C ALA A 179 3.58 -8.49 1.69
N VAL A 180 3.63 -9.27 2.78
CA VAL A 180 4.04 -8.75 4.10
C VAL A 180 5.47 -8.24 4.06
N GLY A 181 6.40 -9.01 3.49
CA GLY A 181 7.79 -8.61 3.32
C GLY A 181 7.92 -7.30 2.55
N PHE A 182 7.27 -7.18 1.39
CA PHE A 182 7.28 -6.00 0.53
C PHE A 182 6.72 -4.76 1.25
N ILE A 183 5.58 -4.89 1.93
CA ILE A 183 4.93 -3.77 2.61
C ILE A 183 5.77 -3.27 3.79
N VAL A 184 6.40 -4.18 4.54
CA VAL A 184 7.23 -3.83 5.71
C VAL A 184 8.60 -3.30 5.31
N THR A 185 9.19 -3.80 4.22
CA THR A 185 10.54 -3.41 3.81
C THR A 185 10.50 -2.27 2.80
N ILE A 186 9.98 -2.50 1.60
CA ILE A 186 10.06 -1.56 0.47
C ILE A 186 9.08 -0.40 0.66
N HIS A 187 7.79 -0.70 0.79
CA HIS A 187 6.75 0.33 0.85
C HIS A 187 6.91 1.23 2.08
N PHE A 188 7.12 0.62 3.25
CA PHE A 188 7.34 1.36 4.47
C PHE A 188 8.58 2.25 4.39
N PHE A 189 9.71 1.73 3.90
CA PHE A 189 10.94 2.50 3.75
C PHE A 189 10.74 3.69 2.81
N ASN A 190 10.22 3.44 1.61
CA ASN A 190 9.98 4.47 0.60
C ASN A 190 9.04 5.57 1.08
N SER A 191 8.09 5.23 1.94
CA SER A 191 7.08 6.18 2.43
C SER A 191 7.52 6.90 3.71
N HIS A 192 8.20 6.24 4.64
CA HIS A 192 8.41 6.74 6.00
C HIS A 192 9.87 7.03 6.34
N MET A 193 10.82 6.27 5.78
CA MET A 193 12.24 6.32 6.17
C MET A 193 13.08 7.28 5.33
N ARG A 194 12.45 8.02 4.41
CA ARG A 194 13.14 9.11 3.71
C ARG A 194 13.52 10.21 4.71
N PRO A 195 14.72 10.82 4.61
CA PRO A 195 15.23 11.75 5.62
C PRO A 195 14.27 12.90 6.01
N HIS A 196 13.50 13.43 5.05
CA HIS A 196 12.56 14.53 5.25
C HIS A 196 11.16 14.08 5.72
N LYS A 197 10.87 12.78 5.74
CA LYS A 197 9.61 12.20 6.22
C LYS A 197 9.75 11.50 7.56
N TYR A 198 10.97 11.15 7.96
CA TYR A 198 11.22 10.40 9.18
C TYR A 198 10.62 11.11 10.41
N PRO A 199 9.99 10.40 11.35
CA PRO A 199 9.79 8.94 11.39
C PRO A 199 8.57 8.43 10.59
N MET A 200 7.75 9.32 10.04
CA MET A 200 6.49 8.96 9.39
C MET A 200 5.95 10.05 8.47
N ASP A 201 5.69 9.70 7.21
CA ASP A 201 4.88 10.53 6.31
C ASP A 201 3.39 10.43 6.69
N LEU A 202 2.79 11.57 6.98
CA LEU A 202 1.39 11.66 7.42
C LEU A 202 0.42 11.97 6.29
N VAL A 203 0.89 12.14 5.06
CA VAL A 203 0.07 12.64 3.96
C VAL A 203 -1.14 11.76 3.65
N MET A 204 -1.05 10.44 3.87
CA MET A 204 -2.21 9.54 3.69
C MET A 204 -3.25 9.65 4.81
N PHE A 205 -2.88 10.22 5.97
CA PHE A 205 -3.82 10.54 7.04
C PHE A 205 -4.40 11.95 6.85
N THR A 206 -3.54 12.95 6.65
CA THR A 206 -3.94 14.37 6.61
C THR A 206 -4.45 14.83 5.24
N GLY A 207 -4.03 14.17 4.16
CA GLY A 207 -4.33 14.53 2.76
C GLY A 207 -3.55 15.73 2.24
N VAL A 208 -2.76 16.37 3.09
CA VAL A 208 -2.10 17.65 2.82
C VAL A 208 -0.62 17.60 3.18
N VAL A 209 0.17 18.38 2.47
CA VAL A 209 1.62 18.53 2.63
C VAL A 209 1.96 20.01 2.60
N ARG A 210 3.04 20.44 3.28
CA ARG A 210 3.49 21.85 3.21
C ARG A 210 3.91 22.19 1.78
N GLU A 211 3.64 23.40 1.33
CA GLU A 211 3.90 23.80 -0.06
C GLU A 211 5.39 23.73 -0.43
N ASP A 212 6.28 24.17 0.48
CA ASP A 212 7.73 24.12 0.29
C ASP A 212 8.25 22.69 0.14
N GLU A 213 7.76 21.78 0.97
CA GLU A 213 8.03 20.33 0.89
C GLU A 213 7.49 19.73 -0.42
N TYR A 214 6.28 20.11 -0.81
CA TYR A 214 5.66 19.66 -2.05
C TYR A 214 6.41 20.12 -3.29
N ALA A 215 6.90 21.36 -3.32
CA ALA A 215 7.70 21.89 -4.41
C ALA A 215 9.04 21.14 -4.58
N VAL A 216 9.63 20.67 -3.48
CA VAL A 216 10.87 19.88 -3.49
C VAL A 216 10.63 18.42 -3.88
N GLU A 217 9.55 17.80 -3.39
CA GLU A 217 9.24 16.39 -3.66
C GLU A 217 8.61 16.15 -5.03
N ARG A 218 7.79 17.10 -5.49
CA ARG A 218 6.97 16.99 -6.70
C ARG A 218 7.20 18.19 -7.63
N PRO A 219 8.46 18.51 -7.97
CA PRO A 219 8.80 19.75 -8.69
C PRO A 219 8.06 19.87 -10.01
N LEU A 220 7.83 18.76 -10.73
CA LEU A 220 7.15 18.82 -12.02
C LEU A 220 5.63 18.99 -11.89
N GLU A 221 5.01 18.40 -10.87
CA GLU A 221 3.58 18.63 -10.61
C GLU A 221 3.37 20.05 -10.08
N TYR A 222 4.26 20.52 -9.20
CA TYR A 222 4.22 21.86 -8.64
C TYR A 222 4.38 22.94 -9.72
N ALA A 223 5.39 22.83 -10.59
CA ALA A 223 5.59 23.75 -11.71
C ALA A 223 4.34 23.80 -12.61
N ARG A 224 3.81 22.65 -12.99
CA ARG A 224 2.59 22.57 -13.81
C ARG A 224 1.38 23.24 -13.13
N LEU A 225 1.15 22.98 -11.84
CA LEU A 225 0.04 23.58 -11.10
C LEU A 225 0.18 25.10 -10.98
N ARG A 226 1.40 25.61 -10.84
CA ARG A 226 1.67 27.05 -10.81
C ARG A 226 1.43 27.68 -12.18
N ASP A 227 1.95 27.07 -13.23
CA ASP A 227 1.87 27.59 -14.59
C ASP A 227 0.43 27.57 -15.14
N GLU A 228 -0.37 26.57 -14.74
CA GLU A 228 -1.82 26.48 -15.06
C GLU A 228 -2.71 27.37 -14.15
N ALA A 229 -2.13 28.18 -13.26
CA ALA A 229 -2.87 28.92 -12.21
C ALA A 229 -3.81 28.03 -11.37
N ALA A 230 -3.53 26.73 -11.29
CA ALA A 230 -4.34 25.74 -10.59
C ALA A 230 -3.88 25.49 -9.14
N LEU A 231 -2.74 26.04 -8.73
CA LEU A 231 -2.18 25.86 -7.39
C LEU A 231 -3.14 26.34 -6.28
N ASP A 232 -3.80 27.48 -6.49
CA ASP A 232 -4.71 28.07 -5.49
C ASP A 232 -5.92 27.16 -5.21
N SER A 233 -6.40 26.43 -6.24
CA SER A 233 -7.48 25.44 -6.09
C SER A 233 -7.08 24.23 -5.24
N ARG A 234 -5.78 24.00 -5.06
CA ARG A 234 -5.21 22.89 -4.28
C ARG A 234 -4.80 23.31 -2.88
N LEU A 235 -4.83 24.61 -2.56
CA LEU A 235 -4.54 25.05 -1.21
C LEU A 235 -5.55 24.48 -0.22
N ALA A 236 -5.05 24.11 0.94
CA ALA A 236 -5.83 23.53 2.00
C ALA A 236 -5.42 24.14 3.35
N PRO A 237 -6.31 24.14 4.35
CA PRO A 237 -5.93 24.52 5.69
C PRO A 237 -4.87 23.57 6.25
N SER A 238 -4.08 24.09 7.19
CA SER A 238 -3.17 23.28 8.00
C SER A 238 -3.93 22.13 8.68
N PRO A 239 -3.36 20.91 8.76
CA PRO A 239 -4.03 19.80 9.43
C PRO A 239 -4.15 20.06 10.94
N ASP A 240 -5.26 19.61 11.54
CA ASP A 240 -5.47 19.70 12.99
C ASP A 240 -4.29 19.06 13.75
N PRO A 241 -3.57 19.81 14.61
CA PRO A 241 -2.45 19.29 15.38
C PRO A 241 -2.81 18.09 16.28
N ARG A 242 -4.05 18.02 16.78
CA ARG A 242 -4.52 16.89 17.60
C ARG A 242 -4.68 15.63 16.74
N PHE A 243 -5.20 15.77 15.53
CA PHE A 243 -5.27 14.67 14.56
C PHE A 243 -3.87 14.20 14.15
N VAL A 244 -2.93 15.12 13.86
CA VAL A 244 -1.54 14.81 13.54
C VAL A 244 -0.88 13.97 14.63
N ARG A 245 -1.03 14.35 15.91
CA ARG A 245 -0.47 13.57 17.03
C ARG A 245 -1.07 12.16 17.13
N ARG A 246 -2.39 12.03 16.95
CA ARG A 246 -3.07 10.72 16.95
C ARG A 246 -2.63 9.85 15.77
N ALA A 247 -2.49 10.43 14.58
CA ALA A 247 -2.01 9.73 13.39
C ALA A 247 -0.58 9.21 13.58
N ARG A 248 0.32 10.01 14.18
CA ARG A 248 1.67 9.57 14.53
C ARG A 248 1.66 8.41 15.53
N ALA A 249 0.86 8.51 16.59
CA ALA A 249 0.77 7.44 17.60
C ALA A 249 0.22 6.14 16.99
N GLY A 250 -0.90 6.22 16.26
CA GLY A 250 -1.49 5.06 15.59
C GLY A 250 -0.57 4.46 14.53
N GLY A 251 0.13 5.30 13.77
CA GLY A 251 1.13 4.86 12.82
C GLY A 251 2.34 4.19 13.48
N ALA A 252 2.81 4.67 14.63
CA ALA A 252 3.89 4.03 15.38
C ALA A 252 3.48 2.63 15.88
N VAL A 253 2.25 2.48 16.38
CA VAL A 253 1.68 1.17 16.74
C VAL A 253 1.62 0.24 15.52
N ALA A 254 1.15 0.75 14.38
CA ALA A 254 1.11 0.00 13.13
C ALA A 254 2.50 -0.46 12.66
N VAL A 255 3.54 0.35 12.87
CA VAL A 255 4.92 -0.02 12.57
C VAL A 255 5.38 -1.14 13.50
N ALA A 256 5.14 -1.02 14.81
CA ALA A 256 5.51 -2.05 15.77
C ALA A 256 4.85 -3.39 15.44
N ILE A 257 3.54 -3.40 15.12
CA ILE A 257 2.84 -4.63 14.71
C ILE A 257 3.49 -5.22 13.46
N ARG A 258 3.73 -4.40 12.42
CA ARG A 258 4.35 -4.85 11.17
C ARG A 258 5.73 -5.47 11.37
N LEU A 259 6.59 -4.82 12.16
CA LEU A 259 7.92 -5.33 12.47
C LEU A 259 7.85 -6.65 13.27
N THR A 260 6.92 -6.74 14.23
CA THR A 260 6.68 -8.00 14.96
C THR A 260 6.23 -9.11 14.03
N LEU A 261 5.24 -8.87 13.16
CA LEU A 261 4.77 -9.88 12.20
C LEU A 261 5.89 -10.33 11.25
N PHE A 262 6.71 -9.39 10.77
CA PHE A 262 7.86 -9.71 9.94
C PHE A 262 8.91 -10.54 10.68
N LEU A 263 9.21 -10.21 11.94
CA LEU A 263 10.11 -11.01 12.78
C LEU A 263 9.58 -12.43 12.99
N LEU A 264 8.27 -12.60 13.21
CA LEU A 264 7.65 -13.92 13.36
C LEU A 264 7.79 -14.77 12.08
N ILE A 265 7.65 -14.16 10.90
CA ILE A 265 7.95 -14.82 9.62
C ILE A 265 9.39 -15.28 9.60
N VAL A 266 10.35 -14.38 9.85
CA VAL A 266 11.79 -14.70 9.81
C VAL A 266 12.11 -15.84 10.77
N VAL A 267 11.67 -15.76 12.03
CA VAL A 267 11.89 -16.83 13.01
C VAL A 267 11.33 -18.16 12.51
N ALA A 268 10.07 -18.17 12.04
CA ALA A 268 9.45 -19.40 11.59
C ALA A 268 10.14 -20.00 10.35
N SER A 269 10.65 -19.18 9.45
CA SER A 269 11.39 -19.63 8.26
C SER A 269 12.75 -20.26 8.59
N PHE A 270 13.35 -19.94 9.73
CA PHE A 270 14.64 -20.51 10.17
C PHE A 270 14.50 -21.65 11.18
N THR A 271 13.33 -21.84 11.78
CA THR A 271 13.07 -22.89 12.79
C THR A 271 12.25 -24.06 12.24
N ARG A 272 11.86 -24.01 10.97
CA ARG A 272 11.15 -25.08 10.26
C ARG A 272 12.11 -25.95 9.46
#